data_AF-A0A2I2KLH2-F1
#
_entry.id   AF-A0A2I2KLH2-F1
#
_cell.length_a   1.000
_cell.length_b   1.000
_cell.length_c   1.000
_cell.angle_alpha   90.00
_cell.angle_beta   90.00
_cell.angle_gamma   90.00
#
_symmetry.space_group_name_H-M   'P 1'
#
loop_
_entity.id
_entity.type
_entity.pdbx_description
1 polymer ?
#
loop_
_entity_poly.entity_id
_entity_poly.type
_entity_poly.pdbx_seq_one_letter_code
_entity_poly.pdbx_strand_id
1 'polypeptide(L)'
;MWGTEPELLVVLDDPAGEPCGDGTRPDAGRDALAGVGRVTSAMPPRLVLLAGVPAERAGEVAALPGVRGAFAGDVPAALREALSPAESLFVDGWLARRHGKDRGPGEGLPWDAPGFSPPDPPPA
;
A
#
# COMPACT_ATOMS: atom_id res chain seq x y z
N MET A 1 5.69 -5.35 -20.66
CA MET A 1 6.37 -4.74 -19.49
C MET A 1 5.34 -4.67 -18.37
N TRP A 2 5.33 -5.62 -17.44
CA TRP A 2 4.39 -5.60 -16.31
C TRP A 2 5.02 -4.76 -15.20
N GLY A 3 4.99 -3.44 -15.37
CA GLY A 3 5.26 -2.54 -14.26
C GLY A 3 3.98 -2.42 -13.45
N THR A 4 4.05 -2.63 -12.13
CA THR A 4 2.96 -2.21 -11.25
C THR A 4 2.75 -0.72 -11.47
N GLU A 5 1.50 -0.30 -11.72
CA GLU A 5 1.17 1.12 -11.79
C GLU A 5 1.70 1.82 -10.53
N PRO A 6 2.25 3.03 -10.62
CA PRO A 6 2.71 3.74 -9.44
C PRO A 6 1.53 3.94 -8.47
N GLU A 7 1.70 3.44 -7.25
CA GLU A 7 0.72 3.55 -6.16
C GLU A 7 1.20 4.57 -5.13
N LEU A 8 0.30 5.45 -4.69
CA LEU A 8 0.49 6.29 -3.52
C LEU A 8 0.00 5.56 -2.27
N LEU A 9 0.80 5.61 -1.21
CA LEU A 9 0.31 5.30 0.14
C LEU A 9 -0.38 6.54 0.70
N VAL A 10 -1.68 6.42 0.98
CA VAL A 10 -2.48 7.47 1.62
C VAL A 10 -2.76 7.08 3.06
N VAL A 11 -2.50 8.01 3.97
CA VAL A 11 -2.83 7.90 5.39
C VAL A 11 -3.97 8.84 5.67
N LEU A 12 -5.09 8.29 6.13
CA LEU A 12 -6.26 9.04 6.54
C LEU A 12 -6.10 9.51 7.98
N ASP A 13 -6.84 10.54 8.36
CA ASP A 13 -6.97 10.89 9.76
C ASP A 13 -7.60 9.72 10.54
N ASP A 14 -7.09 9.48 11.74
CA ASP A 14 -7.61 8.42 12.59
C ASP A 14 -9.05 8.78 12.97
N PRO A 15 -10.03 7.91 12.69
CA PRO A 15 -11.39 8.28 12.95
C PRO A 15 -11.72 8.32 14.45
N ALA A 16 -10.83 7.92 15.38
CA ALA A 16 -11.08 7.86 16.83
C ALA A 16 -11.55 9.15 17.54
N GLY A 17 -11.90 10.22 16.81
CA GLY A 17 -12.82 11.23 17.30
C GLY A 17 -14.22 10.66 17.55
N GLU A 18 -14.90 11.16 18.59
CA GLU A 18 -16.27 10.77 18.97
C GLU A 18 -17.20 10.67 17.75
N PRO A 19 -17.96 9.58 17.58
CA PRO A 19 -18.94 9.48 16.51
C PRO A 19 -19.99 10.58 16.65
N CYS A 20 -20.39 11.21 15.54
CA CYS A 20 -21.66 11.94 15.52
C CYS A 20 -22.77 10.95 15.89
N GLY A 21 -23.77 11.41 16.66
CA GLY A 21 -24.68 10.58 17.45
C GLY A 21 -25.58 9.56 16.74
N ASP A 22 -25.35 9.26 15.45
CA ASP A 22 -26.03 8.21 14.69
C ASP A 22 -25.18 6.95 14.45
N GLY A 23 -23.92 6.92 14.90
CA GLY A 23 -23.02 5.77 14.74
C GLY A 23 -22.49 5.56 13.31
N THR A 24 -22.90 6.39 12.35
CA THR A 24 -22.33 6.46 11.01
C THR A 24 -21.11 7.36 11.06
N ARG A 25 -19.93 6.79 10.83
CA ARG A 25 -18.70 7.58 10.75
C ARG A 25 -18.54 8.05 9.31
N PRO A 26 -18.62 9.36 9.01
CA PRO A 26 -18.29 9.84 7.69
C PRO A 26 -16.81 9.53 7.45
N ASP A 27 -16.55 8.69 6.45
CA ASP A 27 -15.19 8.30 6.07
C ASP A 27 -14.65 9.35 5.10
N ALA A 28 -14.66 10.62 5.53
CA ALA A 28 -14.41 11.79 4.69
C ALA A 28 -13.12 11.66 3.87
N GLY A 29 -12.11 11.01 4.45
CA GLY A 29 -10.89 10.62 3.76
C GLY A 29 -11.12 9.64 2.60
N ARG A 30 -11.82 8.51 2.82
CA ARG A 30 -12.14 7.54 1.74
C ARG A 30 -13.06 8.15 0.67
N ASP A 31 -14.07 8.91 1.07
CA ASP A 31 -14.96 9.58 0.14
C ASP A 31 -14.20 10.57 -0.75
N ALA A 32 -13.25 11.32 -0.18
CA ALA A 32 -12.41 12.25 -0.94
C ALA A 32 -11.52 11.55 -1.99
N LEU A 33 -11.20 10.26 -1.80
CA LEU A 33 -10.38 9.50 -2.75
C LEU A 33 -11.15 8.96 -3.96
N ALA A 34 -12.48 8.81 -3.87
CA ALA A 34 -13.31 8.13 -4.89
C ALA A 34 -13.25 8.78 -6.28
N GLY A 35 -12.90 10.07 -6.37
CA GLY A 35 -12.74 10.81 -7.64
C GLY A 35 -11.31 11.05 -8.08
N VAL A 36 -10.32 10.58 -7.31
CA VAL A 36 -8.90 10.95 -7.49
C VAL A 36 -8.12 9.84 -8.16
N GLY A 37 -8.36 8.60 -7.75
CA GLY A 37 -7.70 7.41 -8.30
C GLY A 37 -8.43 6.14 -7.90
N ARG A 38 -7.88 4.99 -8.31
CA ARG A 38 -8.42 3.69 -7.94
C ARG A 38 -7.81 3.22 -6.63
N VAL A 39 -8.63 2.97 -5.61
CA VAL A 39 -8.18 2.26 -4.41
C VAL A 39 -7.87 0.81 -4.78
N THR A 40 -6.62 0.38 -4.61
CA THR A 40 -6.17 -1.00 -4.89
C THR A 40 -6.07 -1.85 -3.64
N SER A 41 -5.87 -1.23 -2.48
CA SER A 41 -5.83 -1.90 -1.19
C SER A 41 -6.18 -0.92 -0.08
N ALA A 42 -6.73 -1.42 1.01
CA ALA A 42 -6.99 -0.64 2.20
C ALA A 42 -6.72 -1.49 3.44
N MET A 43 -6.12 -0.90 4.45
CA MET A 43 -6.03 -1.47 5.77
C MET A 43 -6.66 -0.51 6.80
N PRO A 44 -7.83 -0.87 7.32
CA PRO A 44 -8.46 -0.12 8.40
C PRO A 44 -7.52 0.01 9.61
N PRO A 45 -7.58 1.14 10.34
CA PRO A 45 -8.54 2.23 10.14
C PRO A 45 -8.17 3.20 9.01
N ARG A 46 -6.87 3.40 8.72
CA ARG A 46 -6.39 4.63 8.09
C ARG A 46 -5.43 4.48 6.90
N LEU A 47 -5.05 3.28 6.48
CA LEU A 47 -4.12 3.11 5.35
C LEU A 47 -4.87 2.74 4.07
N VAL A 48 -4.51 3.39 2.96
CA VAL A 48 -5.08 3.15 1.63
C VAL A 48 -3.97 3.20 0.58
N LEU A 49 -4.00 2.29 -0.40
CA LEU A 49 -3.17 2.37 -1.61
C LEU A 49 -4.03 2.90 -2.76
N LEU A 50 -3.53 3.94 -3.43
CA LEU A 50 -4.21 4.64 -4.51
C LEU A 50 -3.38 4.54 -5.79
N ALA A 51 -3.94 3.90 -6.82
CA ALA A 51 -3.36 3.79 -8.15
C ALA A 51 -3.96 4.80 -9.13
N GLY A 52 -3.26 5.05 -10.24
CA GLY A 52 -3.71 5.96 -11.30
C GLY A 52 -3.44 7.44 -11.01
N VAL A 53 -2.69 7.74 -9.93
CA VAL A 53 -2.28 9.10 -9.57
C VAL A 53 -0.76 9.21 -9.71
N PRO A 54 -0.24 10.14 -10.54
CA PRO A 54 1.19 10.37 -10.65
C PRO A 54 1.81 10.80 -9.32
N ALA A 55 3.08 10.44 -9.09
CA ALA A 55 3.80 10.73 -7.86
C ALA A 55 3.88 12.24 -7.56
N GLU A 56 3.94 13.07 -8.61
CA GLU A 56 3.99 14.53 -8.57
C GLU A 56 2.72 15.14 -7.97
N ARG A 57 1.59 14.42 -8.05
CA ARG A 57 0.30 14.86 -7.48
C ARG A 57 0.08 14.40 -6.05
N ALA A 58 1.06 13.75 -5.41
CA ALA A 58 0.95 13.34 -4.01
C ALA A 58 0.60 14.51 -3.07
N GLY A 59 1.15 15.71 -3.34
CA GLY A 59 0.81 16.92 -2.57
C GLY A 59 -0.66 17.34 -2.69
N GLU A 60 -1.28 17.13 -3.85
CA GLU A 60 -2.71 17.41 -4.05
C GLU A 60 -3.59 16.42 -3.31
N VAL A 61 -3.19 15.13 -3.30
CA VAL A 61 -3.89 14.10 -2.51
C VAL A 61 -3.76 14.37 -1.01
N ALA A 62 -2.58 14.80 -0.56
CA ALA A 62 -2.33 15.16 0.84
C ALA A 62 -3.12 16.39 1.30
N ALA A 63 -3.58 17.25 0.37
CA ALA A 63 -4.41 18.41 0.67
C ALA A 63 -5.91 18.10 0.77
N LEU A 64 -6.32 16.85 0.50
CA LEU A 64 -7.72 16.45 0.56
C LEU A 64 -8.23 16.40 2.02
N PRO A 65 -9.53 16.70 2.24
CA PRO A 65 -10.12 16.57 3.56
C PRO A 65 -10.00 15.15 4.13
N GLY A 66 -9.56 15.03 5.38
CA GLY A 66 -9.41 13.74 6.07
C GLY A 66 -8.20 12.92 5.63
N VAL A 67 -7.28 13.49 4.85
CA VAL A 67 -5.99 12.89 4.49
C VAL A 67 -4.90 13.52 5.35
N ARG A 68 -4.26 12.69 6.18
CA ARG A 68 -3.09 13.08 6.98
C ARG A 68 -1.81 13.16 6.16
N GLY A 69 -1.71 12.37 5.09
CA GLY A 69 -0.58 12.42 4.16
C GLY A 69 -0.73 11.46 2.99
N ALA A 70 -0.03 11.76 1.90
CA ALA A 70 0.08 10.89 0.74
C ALA A 70 1.55 10.79 0.30
N PHE A 71 2.03 9.58 0.09
CA PHE A 71 3.44 9.28 -0.12
C PHE A 71 3.62 8.46 -1.38
N ALA A 72 4.47 8.95 -2.27
CA ALA A 72 4.92 8.19 -3.44
C ALA A 72 6.13 7.31 -3.11
N GLY A 73 6.74 7.46 -1.93
CA GLY A 73 7.92 6.70 -1.51
C GLY A 73 8.13 6.69 0.00
N ASP A 74 9.27 7.20 0.47
CA ASP A 74 9.59 7.13 1.89
C ASP A 74 8.50 7.74 2.77
N VAL A 75 8.24 7.06 3.88
CA VAL A 75 7.26 7.48 4.89
C VAL A 75 8.04 8.11 6.06
N PRO A 76 7.67 9.32 6.52
CA PRO A 76 8.37 9.99 7.63
C PRO A 76 8.48 9.11 8.88
N ALA A 77 9.64 9.15 9.55
CA ALA A 77 9.91 8.33 10.74
C ALA A 77 8.87 8.53 11.85
N ALA A 78 8.48 9.79 12.11
CA ALA A 78 7.46 10.10 13.11
C ALA A 78 6.09 9.47 12.81
N LEU A 79 5.75 9.29 11.52
CA LEU A 79 4.53 8.58 11.14
C LEU A 79 4.71 7.07 11.32
N ARG A 80 5.87 6.53 10.93
CA ARG A 80 6.22 5.11 11.10
C ARG A 80 6.16 4.67 12.55
N GLU A 81 6.64 5.49 13.49
CA GLU A 81 6.60 5.23 14.93
C GLU A 81 5.17 5.20 15.49
N ALA A 82 4.21 5.88 14.85
CA ALA A 82 2.81 5.93 15.27
C ALA A 82 1.95 4.78 14.69
N LEU A 83 2.52 3.94 13.82
CA LEU A 83 1.84 2.81 13.22
C LEU A 83 1.80 1.62 14.18
N SER A 84 0.68 0.91 14.21
CA SER A 84 0.62 -0.42 14.81
C SER A 84 1.56 -1.41 14.07
N PRO A 85 1.88 -2.57 14.66
CA PRO A 85 2.70 -3.58 13.98
C PRO A 85 2.11 -4.05 12.64
N ALA A 86 0.78 -4.19 12.56
CA ALA A 86 0.09 -4.56 11.32
C ALA A 86 0.23 -3.46 10.25
N GLU A 87 0.01 -2.20 10.63
CA GLU A 87 0.23 -1.01 9.79
C GLU A 87 1.65 -0.89 9.27
N SER A 88 2.63 -1.16 10.13
CA SER A 88 4.04 -1.18 9.75
C SER A 88 4.31 -2.22 8.65
N LEU A 89 3.80 -3.45 8.81
CA LEU A 89 3.97 -4.54 7.83
C LEU A 89 3.32 -4.22 6.48
N PHE A 90 2.16 -3.57 6.47
CA PHE A 90 1.50 -3.16 5.24
C PHE A 90 2.33 -2.13 4.47
N VAL A 91 2.85 -1.12 5.18
CA VAL A 91 3.74 -0.12 4.59
C VAL A 91 5.03 -0.76 4.09
N ASP A 92 5.60 -1.71 4.84
CA ASP A 92 6.80 -2.46 4.43
C ASP A 92 6.55 -3.24 3.14
N GLY A 93 5.40 -3.93 3.05
CA GLY A 93 5.00 -4.65 1.85
C GLY A 93 4.81 -3.74 0.64
N TRP A 94 4.23 -2.55 0.84
CA TRP A 94 4.13 -1.54 -0.23
C TRP A 94 5.50 -1.01 -0.67
N LEU A 95 6.40 -0.68 0.27
CA LEU A 95 7.77 -0.27 -0.05
C LEU A 95 8.54 -1.36 -0.79
N ALA A 96 8.44 -2.62 -0.34
CA ALA A 96 9.09 -3.77 -0.95
C ALA A 96 8.70 -3.97 -2.42
N ARG A 97 7.44 -3.69 -2.80
CA ARG A 97 6.97 -3.78 -4.19
C ARG A 97 7.65 -2.79 -5.13
N ARG A 98 8.19 -1.70 -4.60
CA ARG A 98 8.90 -0.66 -5.38
C ARG A 98 10.34 -1.08 -5.68
N HIS A 99 10.89 -2.01 -4.90
CA HIS A 99 12.13 -2.67 -5.27
C HIS A 99 11.84 -3.67 -6.38
N GLY A 100 12.58 -3.58 -7.48
CA GLY A 100 12.51 -4.57 -8.55
C GLY A 100 12.74 -5.97 -7.98
N LYS A 101 11.98 -6.95 -8.47
CA LYS A 101 12.22 -8.34 -8.08
C LYS A 101 13.59 -8.75 -8.60
N ASP A 102 14.50 -9.10 -7.70
CA ASP A 102 15.71 -9.82 -8.06
C ASP A 102 15.29 -11.23 -8.47
N ARG A 103 15.34 -11.48 -9.78
CA ARG A 103 14.91 -12.73 -10.38
C ARG A 103 16.06 -13.71 -10.26
N GLY A 104 15.86 -14.76 -9.46
CA GLY A 104 16.89 -15.75 -9.18
C GLY A 104 17.30 -16.58 -10.40
N PRO A 105 18.37 -17.39 -10.26
CA PRO A 105 18.75 -18.34 -11.29
C PRO A 105 17.58 -19.29 -11.57
N GLY A 106 17.17 -19.38 -12.84
CA GLY A 106 16.07 -20.24 -13.29
C GLY A 106 14.78 -19.51 -13.67
N GLU A 107 14.66 -18.21 -13.40
CA GLU A 107 13.45 -17.48 -13.79
C GLU A 107 13.33 -17.32 -15.31
N GLY A 108 12.16 -17.66 -15.86
CA GLY A 108 11.89 -17.63 -17.30
C GLY A 108 12.36 -18.87 -18.06
N LEU A 109 13.03 -19.81 -17.39
CA LEU A 109 13.32 -21.13 -17.96
C LEU A 109 12.06 -22.02 -17.91
N PRO A 110 11.94 -22.99 -18.83
CA PRO A 110 10.91 -24.01 -18.72
C PRO A 110 11.10 -24.82 -17.44
N TRP A 111 10.01 -25.40 -16.94
CA TRP A 111 9.99 -26.09 -15.65
C TRP A 111 10.93 -27.32 -15.60
N ASP A 112 11.31 -27.85 -16.76
CA ASP A 112 12.20 -29.01 -16.95
C ASP A 112 13.64 -28.63 -17.32
N ALA A 113 14.02 -27.35 -17.18
CA ALA A 113 15.37 -26.90 -17.50
C ALA A 113 16.42 -27.67 -16.68
N PRO A 114 17.47 -28.21 -17.34
CA PRO A 114 18.49 -29.00 -16.66
C PRO A 114 19.28 -28.14 -15.65
N GLY A 115 19.70 -28.75 -14.54
CA GLY A 115 20.47 -28.07 -13.48
C GLY A 115 19.64 -27.53 -12.31
N PHE A 116 18.33 -27.80 -12.28
CA PHE A 116 17.43 -27.45 -11.17
C PHE A 116 16.79 -28.71 -10.60
N SER A 117 16.81 -28.85 -9.28
CA SER A 117 16.14 -29.94 -8.58
C SER A 117 14.79 -29.46 -8.03
N PRO A 118 13.72 -30.29 -8.08
CA PRO A 118 12.47 -29.98 -7.40
C PRO A 118 12.68 -29.92 -5.88
N PRO A 119 11.80 -29.22 -5.13
CA PRO A 119 11.83 -29.24 -3.67
C PRO A 119 11.63 -30.66 -3.13
N ASP A 120 12.18 -30.93 -1.93
CA ASP A 120 12.01 -32.22 -1.25
C ASP A 120 10.51 -32.54 -1.07
N PRO A 121 10.10 -33.81 -1.24
CA PRO A 121 8.72 -34.21 -0.98
C PRO A 121 8.38 -34.02 0.51
N PRO A 122 7.10 -33.84 0.85
CA PRO A 122 6.67 -33.78 2.25
C PRO A 122 7.05 -35.07 2.98
N PRO A 123 7.31 -35.02 4.30
CA PRO A 123 7.56 -36.21 5.10
C PRO A 123 6.35 -37.16 5.07
N ALA A 124 6.64 -38.47 5.13
CA ALA A 124 5.64 -39.54 5.13
C ALA A 124 4.81 -39.59 6.42
#